data_AF-A0A2V7LXB0-F1
#
_entry.id   AF-A0A2V7LXB0-F1
#
_cell.length_a   1.000
_cell.length_b   1.000
_cell.length_c   1.000
_cell.angle_alpha   90.00
_cell.angle_beta   90.00
_cell.angle_gamma   90.00
#
_symmetry.space_group_name_H-M   'P 1'
#
loop_
_entity.id
_entity.type
_entity.pdbx_description
1 polymer ?
#
loop_
_entity_poly.entity_id
_entity_poly.type
_entity_poly.pdbx_seq_one_letter_code
_entity_poly.pdbx_strand_id
1 'polypeptide(L)'
;MPPEAVPASPRRARRVALLLLGASLVLAAGGALWFLQFASRVRGDPALIYREPATLEKLLERANDAERAGDRATAITTYRFVMAVGQGVGADLAPYVVAARAGLTRLGAGDTLPGRPR
;
A
#
# COMPACT_ATOMS: atom_id res chain seq x y z
N MET A 1 -57.91 -0.23 23.77
CA MET A 1 -57.67 -1.10 22.59
C MET A 1 -56.16 -1.18 22.38
N PRO A 2 -55.48 -2.27 22.77
CA PRO A 2 -54.08 -2.47 22.42
C PRO A 2 -53.96 -2.79 20.91
N PRO A 3 -52.92 -2.33 20.20
CA PRO A 3 -52.76 -2.64 18.79
C PRO A 3 -52.43 -4.13 18.61
N GLU A 4 -53.25 -4.83 17.83
CA GLU A 4 -52.94 -6.20 17.40
C GLU A 4 -51.62 -6.21 16.62
N ALA A 5 -50.61 -6.88 17.18
CA ALA A 5 -49.41 -7.25 16.44
C ALA A 5 -49.81 -8.34 15.42
N VAL A 6 -50.14 -7.92 14.19
CA VAL A 6 -50.42 -8.85 13.10
C VAL A 6 -49.22 -9.78 12.93
N PRO A 7 -49.34 -11.10 13.16
CA PRO A 7 -48.22 -12.01 12.99
C PRO A 7 -47.79 -12.00 11.53
N ALA A 8 -46.52 -11.64 11.28
CA ALA A 8 -45.98 -11.64 9.94
C ALA A 8 -46.17 -13.03 9.31
N SER A 9 -46.85 -13.09 8.16
CA SER A 9 -47.13 -14.37 7.52
C SER A 9 -45.82 -15.13 7.25
N PRO A 10 -45.77 -16.45 7.46
CA PRO A 10 -44.54 -17.24 7.37
C PRO A 10 -43.89 -17.14 5.98
N ARG A 11 -44.69 -16.91 4.93
CA ARG A 11 -44.20 -16.63 3.57
C ARG A 11 -43.49 -15.28 3.46
N ARG A 12 -43.98 -14.23 4.11
CA ARG A 12 -43.34 -12.90 4.12
C ARG A 12 -42.05 -12.93 4.93
N ALA A 13 -42.07 -13.56 6.11
CA ALA A 13 -40.87 -13.75 6.94
C ALA A 13 -39.79 -14.54 6.21
N ARG A 14 -40.15 -15.63 5.52
CA ARG A 14 -39.20 -16.43 4.72
C ARG A 14 -38.60 -15.65 3.56
N ARG A 15 -39.38 -14.81 2.87
CA ARG A 15 -38.85 -13.93 1.80
C ARG A 15 -37.87 -12.91 2.33
N VAL A 16 -38.17 -12.28 3.46
CA VAL A 16 -37.27 -11.32 4.11
C VAL A 16 -35.99 -12.00 4.56
N ALA A 17 -36.08 -13.17 5.18
CA ALA A 17 -34.91 -13.95 5.60
C ALA A 17 -34.01 -14.31 4.40
N LEU A 18 -34.60 -14.72 3.27
CA LEU A 18 -33.85 -15.01 2.04
C LEU A 18 -33.17 -13.76 1.45
N LEU A 19 -33.84 -12.61 1.48
CA LEU A 19 -33.25 -11.34 1.01
C LEU A 19 -32.09 -10.90 1.91
N LEU A 20 -32.24 -11.01 3.23
CA LEU A 20 -31.17 -10.69 4.17
C LEU A 20 -29.98 -11.63 3.99
N LEU A 21 -30.23 -12.94 3.85
CA LEU A 21 -29.18 -13.91 3.59
C LEU A 21 -28.41 -13.59 2.30
N GLY A 22 -29.14 -13.25 1.22
CA GLY A 22 -28.54 -12.84 -0.04
C GLY A 22 -27.70 -11.57 0.10
N ALA A 23 -28.23 -10.54 0.77
CA ALA A 23 -27.51 -9.29 1.02
C ALA A 23 -26.25 -9.51 1.86
N SER A 24 -26.33 -10.31 2.92
CA SER A 24 -25.17 -10.69 3.74
C SER A 24 -24.12 -11.43 2.93
N LEU A 25 -24.54 -12.34 2.03
CA LEU A 25 -23.62 -13.09 1.18
C LEU A 25 -22.90 -12.16 0.18
N VAL A 26 -23.60 -11.21 -0.41
CA VAL A 26 -23.02 -10.20 -1.32
C VAL A 26 -22.03 -9.31 -0.57
N LEU A 27 -22.38 -8.84 0.63
CA LEU A 27 -21.49 -8.04 1.48
C LEU A 27 -20.22 -8.82 1.87
N ALA A 28 -20.37 -10.08 2.28
CA ALA A 28 -19.24 -10.93 2.66
C ALA A 28 -18.32 -11.22 1.46
N ALA A 29 -18.89 -11.62 0.32
CA ALA A 29 -18.11 -11.91 -0.88
C ALA A 29 -17.44 -10.65 -1.44
N GLY A 30 -18.17 -9.53 -1.52
CA GLY A 30 -17.63 -8.25 -1.98
C GLY A 30 -16.54 -7.71 -1.06
N GLY A 31 -16.74 -7.79 0.26
CA GLY A 31 -15.76 -7.38 1.26
C GLY A 31 -14.48 -8.24 1.20
N ALA A 32 -14.62 -9.56 1.09
CA ALA A 32 -13.48 -10.47 0.93
C ALA A 32 -12.71 -10.19 -0.37
N LEU A 33 -13.41 -9.97 -1.49
CA LEU A 33 -12.77 -9.66 -2.77
C LEU A 33 -12.02 -8.32 -2.73
N TRP A 34 -12.64 -7.30 -2.14
CA TRP A 34 -12.03 -5.99 -1.94
C TRP A 34 -10.80 -6.07 -1.03
N PHE A 35 -10.91 -6.82 0.07
CA PHE A 35 -9.80 -7.01 1.01
C PHE A 35 -8.64 -7.79 0.37
N LEU A 36 -8.91 -8.82 -0.42
CA LEU A 36 -7.89 -9.55 -1.17
C LEU A 36 -7.21 -8.65 -2.21
N GLN A 37 -7.97 -7.82 -2.93
CA GLN A 37 -7.40 -6.81 -3.81
C GLN A 37 -6.53 -5.80 -3.04
N PHE A 38 -7.02 -5.29 -1.92
CA PHE A 38 -6.26 -4.37 -1.07
C PHE A 38 -4.98 -5.03 -0.55
N ALA A 39 -5.06 -6.25 -0.02
CA ALA A 39 -3.92 -7.03 0.43
C ALA A 39 -2.93 -7.30 -0.71
N SER A 40 -3.40 -7.55 -1.93
CA SER A 40 -2.54 -7.68 -3.11
C SER A 40 -1.88 -6.36 -3.51
N ARG A 41 -2.58 -5.22 -3.37
CA ARG A 41 -2.02 -3.88 -3.61
C ARG A 41 -0.98 -3.52 -2.56
N VAL A 42 -1.24 -3.80 -1.28
CA VAL A 42 -0.29 -3.58 -0.18
C VAL A 42 0.92 -4.53 -0.29
N ARG A 43 0.71 -5.78 -0.73
CA ARG A 43 1.80 -6.75 -0.94
C ARG A 43 2.63 -6.43 -2.21
N GLY A 44 2.03 -5.79 -3.21
CA GLY A 44 2.73 -5.27 -4.39
C GLY A 44 3.37 -3.88 -4.17
N ASP A 45 2.88 -3.10 -3.20
CA ASP A 45 3.28 -1.72 -2.94
C ASP A 45 3.28 -1.42 -1.42
N PRO A 46 4.29 -1.91 -0.67
CA PRO A 46 4.44 -1.63 0.77
C PRO A 46 4.74 -0.15 1.07
N ALA A 47 4.93 0.67 0.04
CA ALA A 47 5.29 2.08 0.13
C ALA A 47 4.09 3.05 0.18
N LEU A 48 2.85 2.54 0.19
CA LEU A 48 1.62 3.35 0.27
C LEU A 48 1.58 4.32 1.47
N ILE A 49 2.31 4.00 2.56
CA ILE A 49 2.39 4.84 3.77
C ILE A 49 3.55 5.87 3.70
N TYR A 50 4.50 5.71 2.78
CA TYR A 50 5.73 6.52 2.70
C TYR A 50 5.75 7.51 1.52
N ARG A 51 4.61 7.71 0.86
CA ARG A 51 4.49 8.44 -0.40
C ARG A 51 4.29 9.96 -0.24
N GLU A 52 4.52 10.49 0.96
CA GLU A 52 4.55 11.94 1.17
C GLU A 52 5.88 12.51 0.69
N PRO A 53 5.89 13.54 -0.19
CA PRO A 53 7.12 14.14 -0.72
C PRO A 53 8.09 14.59 0.39
N ALA A 54 7.55 15.14 1.48
CA ALA A 54 8.32 15.59 2.64
C ALA A 54 9.05 14.43 3.36
N THR A 55 8.52 13.22 3.30
CA THR A 55 9.16 12.04 3.90
C THR A 55 10.31 11.54 3.03
N LEU A 56 10.14 11.55 1.71
CA LEU A 56 11.22 11.20 0.76
C LEU A 56 12.36 12.20 0.80
N GLU A 57 12.05 13.49 0.97
CA GLU A 57 13.05 14.54 1.16
C GLU A 57 13.92 14.29 2.39
N LYS A 58 13.31 14.01 3.55
CA LYS A 58 14.04 13.67 4.78
C LYS A 58 14.89 12.41 4.64
N LEU A 59 14.41 11.41 3.89
CA LEU A 59 15.16 10.19 3.63
C LEU A 59 16.38 10.46 2.73
N LEU A 60 16.25 11.33 1.72
CA LEU A 60 17.39 11.75 0.90
C LEU A 60 18.41 12.56 1.70
N GLU A 61 17.95 13.46 2.56
CA GLU A 61 18.83 14.22 3.47
C GLU A 61 19.63 13.28 4.37
N ARG A 62 18.94 12.34 5.03
CA ARG A 62 19.59 11.31 5.86
C ARG A 62 20.59 10.46 5.06
N ALA A 63 20.27 10.09 3.83
CA ALA A 63 21.16 9.32 2.98
C ALA A 63 22.42 10.12 2.61
N ASN A 64 22.27 11.41 2.28
CA ASN A 64 23.38 12.31 2.01
C ASN A 64 24.27 12.50 3.25
N ASP A 65 23.68 12.62 4.43
CA ASP A 65 24.44 12.78 5.67
C ASP A 65 25.21 11.51 6.02
N ALA A 66 24.62 10.34 5.80
CA ALA A 66 25.31 9.06 5.93
C ALA A 66 26.46 8.93 4.90
N GLU A 67 26.24 9.35 3.64
CA GLU A 67 27.29 9.38 2.61
C GLU A 67 28.46 10.30 3.05
N ARG A 68 28.17 11.50 3.55
CA ARG A 68 29.18 12.46 4.05
C ARG A 68 29.91 11.95 5.28
N ALA A 69 29.22 11.24 6.17
CA ALA A 69 29.82 10.62 7.35
C ALA A 69 30.66 9.37 7.01
N GLY A 70 30.69 8.93 5.75
CA GLY A 70 31.39 7.72 5.31
C GLY A 70 30.65 6.42 5.62
N ASP A 71 29.42 6.49 6.17
CA ASP A 71 28.55 5.33 6.38
C ASP A 71 27.87 4.91 5.07
N ARG A 72 28.67 4.26 4.24
CA ARG A 72 28.27 3.79 2.91
C ARG A 72 27.11 2.78 2.98
N ALA A 73 27.04 1.96 4.01
CA ALA A 73 26.00 0.93 4.15
C ALA A 73 24.63 1.56 4.40
N THR A 74 24.55 2.54 5.31
CA THR A 74 23.32 3.27 5.59
C THR A 74 22.88 4.12 4.40
N ALA A 75 23.82 4.80 3.72
CA ALA A 75 23.52 5.59 2.53
C ALA A 75 22.93 4.73 1.39
N ILE A 76 23.57 3.60 1.07
CA ILE A 76 23.08 2.67 0.02
C ILE A 76 21.70 2.13 0.36
N THR A 77 21.48 1.69 1.61
CA THR A 77 20.20 1.13 2.04
C THR A 77 19.08 2.15 1.92
N THR A 78 19.34 3.40 2.31
CA THR A 78 18.37 4.48 2.29
C THR A 78 18.05 4.92 0.85
N TYR A 79 19.05 5.06 -0.03
CA TYR A 79 18.79 5.37 -1.44
C TYR A 79 18.02 4.25 -2.16
N ARG A 80 18.32 2.97 -1.87
CA ARG A 80 17.55 1.84 -2.42
C ARG A 80 16.10 1.85 -1.96
N PHE A 81 15.85 2.22 -0.70
CA PHE A 81 14.49 2.37 -0.18
C PHE A 81 13.74 3.47 -0.95
N VAL A 82 14.34 4.65 -1.15
CA VAL A 82 13.73 5.73 -1.95
C VAL A 82 13.45 5.28 -3.39
N MET A 83 14.38 4.55 -4.02
CA MET A 83 14.14 3.97 -5.35
C MET A 83 12.99 2.97 -5.38
N ALA A 84 12.88 2.08 -4.38
CA ALA A 84 11.81 1.10 -4.30
C ALA A 84 10.44 1.75 -4.07
N VAL A 85 10.38 2.81 -3.25
CA VAL A 85 9.15 3.58 -2.96
C VAL A 85 8.69 4.38 -4.17
N GLY A 86 9.61 4.92 -4.96
CA GLY A 86 9.30 5.72 -6.14
C GLY A 86 9.11 4.93 -7.44
N GLN A 87 9.43 3.63 -7.48
CA GLN A 87 9.19 2.79 -8.66
C GLN A 87 7.69 2.52 -8.84
N GLY A 88 7.15 2.86 -10.02
CA GLY A 88 5.74 2.61 -10.38
C GLY A 88 4.75 3.73 -9.99
N VAL A 89 5.26 4.89 -9.55
CA VAL A 89 4.44 6.02 -9.09
C VAL A 89 4.50 7.17 -10.10
N GLY A 90 3.43 7.97 -10.14
CA GLY A 90 3.28 9.14 -11.02
C GLY A 90 4.43 10.16 -10.97
N ALA A 91 4.42 11.08 -11.94
CA ALA A 91 5.51 12.00 -12.26
C ALA A 91 6.07 12.81 -11.08
N ASP A 92 5.27 13.04 -10.04
CA ASP A 92 5.62 13.86 -8.87
C ASP A 92 6.80 13.30 -8.06
N LEU A 93 7.03 11.98 -8.11
CA LEU A 93 8.13 11.35 -7.37
C LEU A 93 9.41 11.16 -8.19
N ALA A 94 9.37 11.46 -9.49
CA ALA A 94 10.50 11.30 -10.39
C ALA A 94 11.78 12.02 -9.90
N PRO A 95 11.71 13.26 -9.34
CA PRO A 95 12.92 13.94 -8.85
C PRO A 95 13.64 13.17 -7.74
N TYR A 96 12.90 12.56 -6.81
CA TYR A 96 13.46 11.82 -5.69
C TYR A 96 14.12 10.51 -6.14
N VAL A 97 13.52 9.83 -7.12
CA VAL A 97 14.09 8.61 -7.73
C VAL A 97 15.37 8.94 -8.49
N VAL A 98 15.41 10.05 -9.23
CA VAL A 98 16.61 10.52 -9.93
C VAL A 98 17.73 10.83 -8.93
N ALA A 99 17.43 11.54 -7.84
CA ALA A 99 18.40 11.86 -6.80
C ALA A 99 18.95 10.60 -6.11
N ALA A 100 18.07 9.65 -5.75
CA ALA A 100 18.49 8.39 -5.14
C ALA A 100 19.35 7.53 -6.08
N ARG A 101 19.00 7.48 -7.36
CA ARG A 101 19.82 6.82 -8.39
C ARG A 101 21.20 7.46 -8.49
N ALA A 102 21.27 8.80 -8.52
CA ALA A 102 22.54 9.51 -8.57
C ALA A 102 23.42 9.19 -7.33
N GLY A 103 22.82 9.12 -6.13
CA GLY A 103 23.51 8.69 -4.92
C GLY A 103 24.06 7.27 -5.00
N LEU A 104 23.25 6.31 -5.48
CA LEU A 104 23.72 4.94 -5.68
C LEU A 104 24.84 4.84 -6.73
N THR A 105 24.78 5.62 -7.80
CA THR A 105 25.86 5.65 -8.80
C THR A 105 27.17 6.17 -8.21
N ARG A 106 27.14 7.27 -7.43
CA ARG A 106 28.35 7.77 -6.73
C ARG A 106 28.95 6.73 -5.80
N LEU A 107 28.09 5.97 -5.13
CA LEU A 107 28.47 4.91 -4.22
C LEU A 107 28.78 3.58 -4.93
N GLY A 108 28.75 3.50 -6.27
CA GLY A 108 29.03 2.27 -7.02
C GLY A 108 28.05 1.13 -6.76
N ALA A 109 26.80 1.44 -6.38
CA ALA A 109 25.76 0.50 -5.96
C ALA A 109 24.54 0.45 -6.90
N GLY A 110 24.68 0.95 -8.14
CA GLY A 110 23.58 1.10 -9.11
C GLY A 110 22.92 -0.21 -9.58
N ASP A 111 23.65 -1.33 -9.59
CA ASP A 111 23.22 -2.57 -10.26
C ASP A 111 22.51 -3.60 -9.36
N THR A 112 22.19 -3.23 -8.13
CA THR A 112 21.67 -4.15 -7.10
C THR A 112 20.30 -3.69 -6.64
N LEU A 113 19.31 -3.81 -7.54
CA LEU A 113 17.93 -3.95 -7.12
C LEU A 113 17.81 -5.23 -6.28
N PRO A 114 17.15 -5.23 -5.11
CA PRO A 114 16.76 -6.47 -4.47
C PRO A 114 15.92 -7.26 -5.47
N GLY A 115 16.38 -8.46 -5.82
CA GLY A 115 15.69 -9.35 -6.74
C GLY A 115 14.26 -9.60 -6.28
N ARG A 116 13.33 -9.56 -7.24
CA ARG A 116 11.93 -9.93 -7.07
C ARG A 116 11.85 -11.29 -6.35
N PRO A 117 11.14 -11.44 -5.22
CA PRO A 117 10.93 -12.75 -4.61
C PRO A 117 10.25 -13.65 -5.64
N ARG A 118 10.83 -14.82 -5.88
CA ARG A 118 10.21 -15.90 -6.66
C ARG A 118 9.04 -16.50 -5.88
#